data_AF-A0A2K2VVD8-F1
#
_entry.id   AF-A0A2K2VVD8-F1
#
_cell.length_a   1.000
_cell.length_b   1.000
_cell.length_c   1.000
_cell.angle_alpha   90.00
_cell.angle_beta   90.00
_cell.angle_gamma   90.00
#
_symmetry.space_group_name_H-M   'P 1'
#
loop_
_entity.id
_entity.type
_entity.pdbx_description
1 polymer ?
#
loop_
_entity_poly.entity_id
_entity_poly.type
_entity_poly.pdbx_seq_one_letter_code
_entity_poly.pdbx_strand_id
1 'polypeptide(L)'
;HSPELAAFHAIWAMAAVMLFQNPVKAYFNKEPIGAAFKQSVVDIFASLAAGGRNMVSVALATAAAGIIVGVVAMGLGGLITQIIDTLSGGNIYLLLIIAALASLVIGMGLPTTATYIVMASLTAPAIVEIGGMYGFIVPLMAAHLFCFYFGILADDTPPVGLAAYAAAAIAKSDPIATGIQGFMYDIRTAILPFMFIFNSDLILHNITSWPAGLLIFAMACMGNFAFASATQGWLVAKNRFYELPFLLAATFILMRPDAIASWLGVAHEKRFWMYLIGLAVFGVIFLMQWPRRPRDAAPATA
;
A
#
# COMPACT_ATOMS: atom_id res chain seq x y z
N HIS A 1 -20.63 8.79 1.84
CA HIS A 1 -20.29 7.86 0.75
C HIS A 1 -19.70 6.59 1.38
N SER A 2 -20.18 5.39 1.02
CA SER A 2 -19.60 4.11 1.48
C SER A 2 -18.76 3.47 0.35
N PRO A 3 -17.79 2.60 0.68
CA PRO A 3 -17.01 1.84 -0.32
C PRO A 3 -17.89 1.02 -1.26
N GLU A 4 -18.96 0.42 -0.74
CA GLU A 4 -19.95 -0.34 -1.51
C GLU A 4 -20.64 0.53 -2.56
N LEU A 5 -21.01 1.76 -2.18
CA LEU A 5 -21.65 2.71 -3.09
C LEU A 5 -20.69 3.18 -4.19
N ALA A 6 -19.41 3.35 -3.87
CA ALA A 6 -18.38 3.70 -4.84
C ALA A 6 -18.19 2.58 -5.88
N ALA A 7 -18.12 1.32 -5.44
CA ALA A 7 -18.07 0.17 -6.32
C ALA A 7 -19.32 0.06 -7.20
N PHE A 8 -20.50 0.27 -6.63
CA PHE A 8 -21.76 0.28 -7.37
C PHE A 8 -21.79 1.35 -8.47
N HIS A 9 -21.40 2.58 -8.15
CA HIS A 9 -21.30 3.65 -9.16
C HIS A 9 -20.26 3.35 -10.24
N ALA A 10 -19.13 2.74 -9.90
CA ALA A 10 -18.12 2.34 -10.87
C ALA A 10 -18.65 1.26 -11.84
N ILE A 11 -19.41 0.28 -11.35
CA ILE A 11 -20.04 -0.75 -12.18
C ILE A 11 -21.03 -0.11 -13.16
N TRP A 12 -21.88 0.80 -12.70
CA TRP A 12 -22.82 1.51 -13.58
C TRP A 12 -22.12 2.40 -14.60
N ALA A 13 -21.07 3.11 -14.20
CA ALA A 13 -20.26 3.90 -15.12
C ALA A 13 -19.62 3.02 -16.21
N MET A 14 -19.03 1.88 -15.82
CA MET A 14 -18.47 0.91 -16.76
C MET A 14 -19.52 0.30 -17.68
N ALA A 15 -20.70 -0.05 -17.16
CA ALA A 15 -21.80 -0.56 -17.96
C ALA A 15 -22.29 0.46 -19.00
N ALA A 16 -22.40 1.73 -18.61
CA ALA A 16 -22.74 2.81 -19.53
C ALA A 16 -21.64 2.96 -20.61
N VAL A 17 -20.37 2.97 -20.22
CA VAL A 17 -19.25 3.03 -21.19
C VAL A 17 -19.32 1.87 -22.17
N MET A 18 -19.47 0.63 -21.69
CA MET A 18 -19.57 -0.56 -22.55
C MET A 18 -20.77 -0.51 -23.50
N LEU A 19 -21.90 0.00 -23.04
CA LEU A 19 -23.12 0.14 -23.85
C LEU A 19 -22.90 1.05 -25.07
N PHE A 20 -22.12 2.12 -24.91
CA PHE A 20 -21.85 3.09 -25.98
C PHE A 20 -20.55 2.80 -26.75
N GLN A 21 -19.60 2.05 -26.17
CA GLN A 21 -18.29 1.83 -26.76
C GLN A 21 -18.35 1.09 -28.11
N ASN A 22 -19.10 0.00 -28.22
CA ASN A 22 -19.16 -0.75 -29.48
C ASN A 22 -20.01 -0.04 -30.56
N PRO A 23 -21.17 0.57 -30.26
CA PRO A 23 -21.92 1.36 -31.24
C PRO A 23 -21.13 2.54 -31.80
N VAL A 24 -20.34 3.23 -30.95
CA VAL A 24 -19.49 4.34 -31.38
C VAL A 24 -18.37 3.85 -32.29
N LYS A 25 -17.68 2.75 -31.93
CA LYS A 25 -16.67 2.14 -32.81
C LYS A 25 -17.26 1.69 -34.15
N ALA A 26 -18.43 1.06 -34.13
CA ALA A 26 -19.13 0.63 -35.34
C ALA A 26 -19.53 1.81 -36.23
N TYR A 27 -19.95 2.93 -35.65
CA TYR A 27 -20.23 4.16 -36.39
C TYR A 27 -18.98 4.69 -37.11
N PHE A 28 -17.82 4.74 -36.43
CA PHE A 28 -16.56 5.17 -37.05
C PHE A 28 -16.05 4.19 -38.11
N ASN A 29 -16.27 2.89 -37.92
CA ASN A 29 -15.86 1.84 -38.85
C ASN A 29 -16.87 1.59 -40.00
N LYS A 30 -17.98 2.34 -40.05
CA LYS A 30 -19.10 2.16 -41.01
C LYS A 30 -19.72 0.76 -40.98
N GLU A 31 -19.75 0.15 -39.80
CA GLU A 31 -20.38 -1.15 -39.52
C GLU A 31 -21.83 -0.99 -39.02
N PRO A 32 -22.66 -2.05 -39.08
CA PRO A 32 -24.04 -1.98 -38.63
C PRO A 32 -24.17 -1.74 -37.11
N ILE A 33 -24.64 -0.55 -36.75
CA ILE A 33 -24.79 -0.09 -35.35
C ILE A 33 -25.73 -1.00 -34.53
N GLY A 34 -26.79 -1.53 -35.14
CA GLY A 34 -27.75 -2.39 -34.44
C GLY A 34 -27.12 -3.71 -33.95
N ALA A 35 -26.21 -4.30 -34.74
CA ALA A 35 -25.50 -5.51 -34.34
C ALA A 35 -24.50 -5.22 -33.21
N ALA A 36 -23.79 -4.08 -33.28
CA ALA A 36 -22.86 -3.64 -32.25
C ALA A 36 -23.56 -3.30 -30.91
N PHE A 37 -24.76 -2.72 -30.97
CA PHE A 37 -25.57 -2.48 -29.77
C PHE A 37 -26.00 -3.79 -29.10
N LYS A 38 -26.49 -4.76 -29.89
CA LYS A 38 -26.82 -6.10 -29.38
C LYS A 38 -25.60 -6.79 -28.75
N GLN A 39 -24.44 -6.70 -29.38
CA GLN A 39 -23.19 -7.25 -28.83
C GLN A 39 -22.85 -6.62 -27.49
N SER A 40 -22.97 -5.29 -27.35
CA SER A 40 -22.70 -4.60 -26.09
C SER A 40 -23.58 -5.07 -24.93
N VAL A 41 -24.87 -5.29 -25.20
CA VAL A 41 -25.79 -5.85 -24.21
C VAL A 41 -25.36 -7.25 -23.80
N VAL A 42 -25.01 -8.11 -24.76
CA VAL A 42 -24.51 -9.47 -24.49
C VAL A 42 -23.22 -9.43 -23.67
N ASP A 43 -22.28 -8.55 -24.00
CA ASP A 43 -21.01 -8.38 -23.29
C ASP A 43 -21.22 -7.95 -21.84
N ILE A 44 -22.17 -7.03 -21.58
CA ILE A 44 -22.54 -6.61 -20.23
C ILE A 44 -23.07 -7.80 -19.42
N PHE A 45 -24.02 -8.57 -19.94
CA PHE A 45 -24.55 -9.75 -19.25
C PHE A 45 -23.49 -10.83 -19.04
N ALA A 46 -22.64 -11.07 -20.04
CA ALA A 46 -21.52 -12.01 -19.94
C ALA A 46 -20.53 -11.56 -18.86
N SER A 47 -20.24 -10.27 -18.77
CA SER A 47 -19.35 -9.67 -17.76
C SER A 47 -19.95 -9.76 -16.35
N LEU A 48 -21.27 -9.52 -16.20
CA LEU A 48 -21.96 -9.73 -14.91
C LEU A 48 -21.88 -11.20 -14.49
N ALA A 49 -22.11 -12.14 -15.41
CA ALA A 49 -22.02 -13.57 -15.14
C ALA A 49 -20.58 -13.99 -14.78
N ALA A 50 -19.56 -13.45 -15.48
CA ALA A 50 -18.16 -13.68 -15.16
C ALA A 50 -17.80 -13.12 -13.78
N GLY A 51 -18.29 -11.93 -13.43
CA GLY A 51 -18.15 -11.34 -12.10
C GLY A 51 -18.71 -12.26 -11.02
N GLY A 52 -19.93 -12.78 -11.21
CA GLY A 52 -20.54 -13.75 -10.30
C GLY A 52 -19.73 -15.04 -10.12
N ARG A 53 -19.15 -15.58 -11.20
CA ARG A 53 -18.27 -16.77 -11.13
C ARG A 53 -16.97 -16.49 -10.39
N ASN A 54 -16.34 -15.34 -10.65
CA ASN A 54 -15.10 -14.95 -9.97
C ASN A 54 -15.32 -14.75 -8.45
N MET A 55 -16.52 -14.30 -8.05
CA MET A 55 -16.90 -14.16 -6.65
C MET A 55 -17.01 -15.48 -5.88
N VAL A 56 -17.15 -16.63 -6.54
CA VAL A 56 -17.23 -17.94 -5.87
C VAL A 56 -15.97 -18.23 -5.05
N SER A 57 -14.78 -17.90 -5.59
CA SER A 57 -13.50 -18.09 -4.90
C SER A 57 -13.41 -17.25 -3.62
N VAL A 58 -13.86 -16.00 -3.70
CA VAL A 58 -13.93 -15.08 -2.55
C VAL A 58 -14.95 -15.57 -1.52
N ALA A 59 -16.13 -16.03 -1.96
CA ALA A 59 -17.16 -16.55 -1.07
C ALA A 59 -16.66 -17.75 -0.25
N LEU A 60 -15.97 -18.70 -0.89
CA LEU A 60 -15.37 -19.85 -0.21
C LEU A 60 -14.28 -19.42 0.79
N ALA A 61 -13.41 -18.49 0.41
CA ALA A 61 -12.41 -17.93 1.31
C ALA A 61 -13.04 -17.22 2.52
N THR A 62 -14.08 -16.41 2.31
CA THR A 62 -14.81 -15.74 3.40
C THR A 62 -15.51 -16.73 4.32
N ALA A 63 -16.07 -17.82 3.79
CA ALA A 63 -16.72 -18.86 4.59
C ALA A 63 -15.70 -19.57 5.49
N ALA A 64 -14.54 -19.95 4.94
CA ALA A 64 -13.45 -20.56 5.72
C ALA A 64 -12.89 -19.59 6.76
N ALA A 65 -12.65 -18.34 6.39
CA ALA A 65 -12.18 -17.32 7.31
C ALA A 65 -13.21 -17.00 8.41
N GLY A 66 -14.50 -17.11 8.12
CA GLY A 66 -15.57 -16.99 9.12
C GLY A 66 -15.49 -18.04 10.23
N ILE A 67 -15.04 -19.26 9.92
CA ILE A 67 -14.77 -20.29 10.94
C ILE A 67 -13.61 -19.85 11.84
N ILE A 68 -12.55 -19.29 11.26
CA ILE A 68 -11.41 -18.76 12.00
C ILE A 68 -11.87 -17.63 12.92
N VAL A 69 -12.63 -16.65 12.40
CA VAL A 69 -13.20 -15.55 13.20
C VAL A 69 -14.07 -16.09 14.34
N GLY A 70 -14.88 -17.11 14.09
CA GLY A 70 -15.71 -17.75 15.10
C GLY A 70 -14.89 -18.39 16.22
N VAL A 71 -13.82 -19.13 15.90
CA VAL A 71 -12.90 -19.72 16.88
C VAL A 71 -12.19 -18.65 17.70
N VAL A 72 -11.80 -17.56 17.05
CA VAL A 72 -11.14 -16.42 17.69
C VAL A 72 -12.07 -15.74 18.70
N ALA A 73 -13.33 -15.53 18.31
CA ALA A 73 -14.36 -14.97 19.19
C ALA A 73 -14.69 -15.87 20.39
N MET A 74 -14.49 -17.18 20.29
CA MET A 74 -14.67 -18.12 21.41
C MET A 74 -13.54 -18.08 22.46
N GLY A 75 -12.56 -17.19 22.32
CA GLY A 75 -11.52 -16.93 23.33
C GLY A 75 -10.09 -17.11 22.84
N LEU A 76 -9.87 -17.68 21.64
CA LEU A 76 -8.53 -17.83 21.07
C LEU A 76 -7.91 -16.46 20.70
N GLY A 77 -8.74 -15.46 20.37
CA GLY A 77 -8.28 -14.10 20.05
C GLY A 77 -7.55 -13.44 21.21
N GLY A 78 -8.08 -13.59 22.43
CA GLY A 78 -7.44 -13.07 23.64
C GLY A 78 -6.07 -13.68 23.90
N LEU A 79 -5.86 -14.97 23.59
CA LEU A 79 -4.55 -15.62 23.72
C LEU A 79 -3.54 -15.04 22.73
N ILE A 80 -3.95 -14.77 21.48
CA ILE A 80 -3.08 -14.15 20.47
C ILE A 80 -2.71 -12.74 20.90
N THR A 81 -3.68 -11.94 21.36
CA THR A 81 -3.43 -10.60 21.93
C THR A 81 -2.45 -10.69 23.11
N GLN A 82 -2.63 -11.64 24.04
CA GLN A 82 -1.74 -11.82 25.20
C GLN A 82 -0.31 -12.22 24.80
N ILE A 83 -0.14 -13.12 23.83
CA ILE A 83 1.19 -13.52 23.34
C ILE A 83 1.90 -12.31 22.74
N ILE A 84 1.20 -11.56 21.89
CA ILE A 84 1.74 -10.36 21.25
C ILE A 84 2.08 -9.31 22.30
N ASP A 85 1.20 -9.06 23.26
CA ASP A 85 1.39 -8.12 24.35
C ASP A 85 2.65 -8.48 25.18
N THR A 86 2.73 -9.73 25.64
CA THR A 86 3.85 -10.25 26.43
C THR A 86 5.18 -10.13 25.68
N LEU A 87 5.20 -10.46 24.39
CA LEU A 87 6.38 -10.34 23.55
C LEU A 87 6.74 -8.88 23.25
N SER A 88 5.74 -8.00 23.13
CA SER A 88 5.95 -6.58 22.85
C SER A 88 6.46 -5.81 24.08
N GLY A 89 6.15 -6.28 25.29
CA GLY A 89 6.56 -5.67 26.55
C GLY A 89 6.13 -4.21 26.70
N GLY A 90 5.00 -3.83 26.07
CA GLY A 90 4.50 -2.45 26.02
C GLY A 90 5.18 -1.53 25.02
N ASN A 91 6.06 -2.04 24.17
CA ASN A 91 6.68 -1.27 23.11
C ASN A 91 5.88 -1.35 21.81
N ILE A 92 5.26 -0.23 21.41
CA ILE A 92 4.46 -0.13 20.18
C ILE A 92 5.24 -0.49 18.91
N TYR A 93 6.54 -0.19 18.84
CA TYR A 93 7.37 -0.54 17.69
C TYR A 93 7.57 -2.06 17.61
N LEU A 94 7.79 -2.70 18.76
CA LEU A 94 7.94 -4.14 18.83
C LEU A 94 6.61 -4.86 18.53
N LEU A 95 5.49 -4.33 19.04
CA LEU A 95 4.13 -4.76 18.69
C LEU A 95 3.95 -4.83 17.17
N LEU A 96 4.25 -3.72 16.47
CA LEU A 96 4.07 -3.65 15.02
C LEU A 96 5.03 -4.58 14.27
N ILE A 97 6.26 -4.77 14.74
CA ILE A 97 7.20 -5.73 14.13
C ILE A 97 6.68 -7.17 14.29
N ILE A 98 6.24 -7.54 15.50
CA ILE A 98 5.66 -8.88 15.75
C ILE A 98 4.42 -9.07 14.89
N ALA A 99 3.54 -8.07 14.82
CA ALA A 99 2.34 -8.11 14.00
C ALA A 99 2.67 -8.24 12.50
N ALA A 100 3.66 -7.49 11.99
CA ALA A 100 4.13 -7.59 10.62
C ALA A 100 4.66 -8.99 10.29
N LEU A 101 5.48 -9.56 11.17
CA LEU A 101 6.03 -10.91 10.99
C LEU A 101 4.92 -11.97 11.05
N ALA A 102 4.00 -11.86 12.00
CA ALA A 102 2.84 -12.75 12.10
C ALA A 102 1.98 -12.66 10.84
N SER A 103 1.72 -11.45 10.34
CA SER A 103 1.03 -11.23 9.07
C SER A 103 1.78 -11.85 7.89
N LEU A 104 3.10 -11.68 7.77
CA LEU A 104 3.86 -12.32 6.70
C LEU A 104 3.74 -13.86 6.75
N VAL A 105 3.89 -14.47 7.93
CA VAL A 105 3.82 -15.93 8.08
C VAL A 105 2.42 -16.47 7.82
N ILE A 106 1.38 -15.83 8.37
CA ILE A 106 -0.01 -16.26 8.18
C ILE A 106 -0.45 -16.11 6.73
N GLY A 107 0.08 -15.11 6.01
CA GLY A 107 -0.32 -14.84 4.63
C GLY A 107 0.30 -15.76 3.60
N MET A 108 1.43 -16.40 3.92
CA MET A 108 2.08 -17.31 2.99
C MET A 108 1.16 -18.49 2.65
N GLY A 109 0.79 -18.61 1.38
CA GLY A 109 0.02 -19.75 0.86
C GLY A 109 -1.50 -19.56 0.82
N LEU A 110 -2.00 -18.37 1.15
CA LEU A 110 -3.41 -18.00 1.02
C LEU A 110 -3.58 -16.98 -0.13
N PRO A 111 -4.69 -17.00 -0.89
CA PRO A 111 -5.00 -15.92 -1.82
C PRO A 111 -5.15 -14.59 -1.08
N THR A 112 -4.71 -13.47 -1.67
CA THR A 112 -4.71 -12.13 -1.05
C THR A 112 -6.00 -11.76 -0.32
N THR A 113 -7.16 -12.10 -0.87
CA THR A 113 -8.46 -11.86 -0.23
C THR A 113 -8.65 -12.69 1.05
N ALA A 114 -8.30 -13.97 1.02
CA ALA A 114 -8.36 -14.86 2.17
C ALA A 114 -7.37 -14.41 3.26
N THR A 115 -6.14 -14.10 2.84
CA THR A 115 -5.05 -13.54 3.66
C THR A 115 -5.54 -12.32 4.45
N TYR A 116 -6.15 -11.35 3.76
CA TYR A 116 -6.67 -10.15 4.40
C TYR A 116 -7.75 -10.45 5.44
N ILE A 117 -8.72 -11.32 5.14
CA ILE A 117 -9.82 -11.60 6.08
C ILE A 117 -9.28 -12.26 7.37
N VAL A 118 -8.33 -13.19 7.22
CA VAL A 118 -7.71 -13.85 8.38
C VAL A 118 -6.93 -12.84 9.22
N MET A 119 -6.11 -11.99 8.62
CA MET A 119 -5.35 -10.99 9.40
C MET A 119 -6.21 -9.88 9.97
N ALA A 120 -7.22 -9.42 9.25
CA ALA A 120 -8.15 -8.40 9.73
C ALA A 120 -8.96 -8.87 10.94
N SER A 121 -9.25 -10.17 11.02
CA SER A 121 -9.97 -10.75 12.17
C SER A 121 -9.07 -11.08 13.37
N LEU A 122 -7.77 -11.28 13.14
CA LEU A 122 -6.79 -11.67 14.16
C LEU A 122 -5.90 -10.52 14.61
N THR A 123 -5.19 -9.92 13.66
CA THR A 123 -4.06 -9.02 13.91
C THR A 123 -4.52 -7.57 14.07
N ALA A 124 -5.48 -7.11 13.26
CA ALA A 124 -6.01 -5.74 13.37
C ALA A 124 -6.60 -5.43 14.77
N PRO A 125 -7.48 -6.27 15.37
CA PRO A 125 -7.97 -6.03 16.72
C PRO A 125 -6.85 -6.06 17.76
N ALA A 126 -5.88 -6.98 17.65
CA ALA A 126 -4.74 -7.04 18.56
C ALA A 126 -3.90 -5.74 18.52
N ILE A 127 -3.64 -5.18 17.34
CA ILE A 127 -2.93 -3.90 17.20
C ILE A 127 -3.69 -2.76 17.89
N VAL A 128 -5.01 -2.68 17.69
CA VAL A 128 -5.85 -1.61 18.24
C VAL A 128 -6.01 -1.73 19.76
N GLU A 129 -6.24 -2.95 20.25
CA GLU A 129 -6.42 -3.25 21.67
C GLU A 129 -5.13 -2.99 22.45
N ILE A 130 -4.02 -3.60 22.02
CA ILE A 130 -2.71 -3.45 22.68
C ILE A 130 -2.24 -2.00 22.57
N GLY A 131 -2.37 -1.37 21.40
CA GLY A 131 -2.08 0.05 21.24
C GLY A 131 -2.86 0.90 22.24
N GLY A 132 -4.17 0.66 22.38
CA GLY A 132 -5.04 1.35 23.33
C GLY A 132 -4.61 1.15 24.79
N MET A 133 -4.22 -0.06 25.19
CA MET A 133 -3.72 -0.36 26.54
C MET A 133 -2.49 0.46 26.91
N TYR A 134 -1.59 0.71 25.95
CA TYR A 134 -0.38 1.52 26.14
C TYR A 134 -0.56 3.01 25.77
N GLY A 135 -1.81 3.48 25.62
CA GLY A 135 -2.12 4.89 25.37
C GLY A 135 -1.89 5.35 23.92
N PHE A 136 -1.71 4.43 22.99
CA PHE A 136 -1.53 4.71 21.57
C PHE A 136 -2.80 4.33 20.78
N ILE A 137 -3.62 5.34 20.46
CA ILE A 137 -4.87 5.13 19.72
C ILE A 137 -4.56 4.93 18.24
N VAL A 138 -4.77 3.70 17.77
CA VAL A 138 -4.64 3.35 16.35
C VAL A 138 -6.01 3.47 15.67
N PRO A 139 -6.18 4.31 14.63
CA PRO A 139 -7.39 4.29 13.83
C PRO A 139 -7.59 2.92 13.21
N LEU A 140 -8.80 2.36 13.32
CA LEU A 140 -9.10 1.01 12.85
C LEU A 140 -8.71 0.82 11.37
N MET A 141 -9.00 1.80 10.53
CA MET A 141 -8.63 1.77 9.10
C MET A 141 -7.11 1.63 8.90
N ALA A 142 -6.28 2.26 9.73
CA ALA A 142 -4.83 2.12 9.65
C ALA A 142 -4.39 0.70 10.00
N ALA A 143 -4.99 0.08 11.01
CA ALA A 143 -4.72 -1.32 11.37
C ALA A 143 -5.15 -2.29 10.23
N HIS A 144 -6.30 -2.06 9.60
CA HIS A 144 -6.72 -2.85 8.44
C HIS A 144 -5.77 -2.70 7.25
N LEU A 145 -5.35 -1.48 6.92
CA LEU A 145 -4.38 -1.23 5.86
C LEU A 145 -3.01 -1.83 6.17
N PHE A 146 -2.60 -1.80 7.45
CA PHE A 146 -1.37 -2.45 7.90
C PHE A 146 -1.41 -3.95 7.60
N CYS A 147 -2.46 -4.64 8.04
CA CYS A 147 -2.64 -6.07 7.77
C CYS A 147 -2.77 -6.37 6.27
N PHE A 148 -3.48 -5.53 5.51
CA PHE A 148 -3.64 -5.70 4.07
C PHE A 148 -2.32 -5.62 3.31
N TYR A 149 -1.49 -4.62 3.62
CA TYR A 149 -0.18 -4.45 2.98
C TYR A 149 0.76 -5.61 3.30
N PHE A 150 0.85 -6.04 4.56
CA PHE A 150 1.68 -7.20 4.91
C PHE A 150 1.12 -8.51 4.34
N GLY A 151 -0.20 -8.61 4.16
CA GLY A 151 -0.81 -9.71 3.44
C GLY A 151 -0.39 -9.77 1.97
N ILE A 152 -0.39 -8.64 1.26
CA ILE A 152 0.10 -8.58 -0.14
C ILE A 152 1.60 -8.83 -0.19
N LEU A 153 2.37 -8.26 0.74
CA LEU A 153 3.81 -8.45 0.80
C LEU A 153 4.18 -9.92 1.05
N ALA A 154 3.35 -10.67 1.79
CA ALA A 154 3.52 -12.11 1.98
C ALA A 154 3.42 -12.89 0.67
N ASP A 155 2.51 -12.49 -0.23
CA ASP A 155 2.35 -13.09 -1.56
C ASP A 155 3.56 -12.81 -2.47
N ASP A 156 4.20 -11.64 -2.31
CA ASP A 156 5.40 -11.26 -3.07
C ASP A 156 6.69 -11.89 -2.51
N THR A 157 6.72 -12.21 -1.21
CA THR A 157 7.92 -12.72 -0.52
C THR A 157 8.31 -14.11 -1.05
N PRO A 158 9.56 -14.32 -1.52
CA PRO A 158 10.05 -15.65 -1.87
C PRO A 158 9.98 -16.59 -0.65
N PRO A 159 9.50 -17.84 -0.78
CA PRO A 159 9.30 -18.60 -2.03
C PRO A 159 7.89 -18.57 -2.63
N VAL A 160 6.97 -17.69 -2.19
CA VAL A 160 5.58 -17.66 -2.71
C VAL A 160 5.53 -16.99 -4.09
N GLY A 161 5.88 -15.71 -4.16
CA GLY A 161 6.30 -14.96 -5.37
C GLY A 161 5.63 -15.30 -6.71
N LEU A 162 4.33 -15.59 -6.74
CA LEU A 162 3.66 -16.16 -7.93
C LEU A 162 3.81 -15.27 -9.18
N ALA A 163 3.74 -13.95 -9.00
CA ALA A 163 3.94 -12.98 -10.07
C ALA A 163 5.38 -12.98 -10.60
N ALA A 164 6.37 -13.09 -9.71
CA ALA A 164 7.77 -13.19 -10.09
C ALA A 164 8.07 -14.48 -10.86
N TYR A 165 7.40 -15.59 -10.54
CA TYR A 165 7.52 -16.85 -11.27
C TYR A 165 6.91 -16.78 -12.66
N ALA A 166 5.75 -16.13 -12.81
CA ALA A 166 5.17 -15.86 -14.12
C ALA A 166 6.07 -14.94 -14.96
N ALA A 167 6.61 -13.87 -14.35
CA ALA A 167 7.55 -12.97 -15.00
C ALA A 167 8.84 -13.68 -15.43
N ALA A 168 9.38 -14.55 -14.58
CA ALA A 168 10.57 -15.35 -14.88
C ALA A 168 10.33 -16.32 -16.05
N ALA A 169 9.14 -16.92 -16.16
CA ALA A 169 8.77 -17.77 -17.29
C ALA A 169 8.73 -16.99 -18.61
N ILE A 170 8.24 -15.75 -18.60
CA ILE A 170 8.23 -14.84 -19.76
C ILE A 170 9.67 -14.42 -20.12
N ALA A 171 10.46 -14.04 -19.12
CA ALA A 171 11.83 -13.56 -19.28
C ALA A 171 12.87 -14.68 -19.50
N LYS A 172 12.46 -15.95 -19.35
CA LYS A 172 13.34 -17.14 -19.38
C LYS A 172 14.49 -17.05 -18.36
N SER A 173 14.22 -16.51 -17.18
CA SER A 173 15.17 -16.37 -16.07
C SER A 173 14.88 -17.35 -14.93
N ASP A 174 15.81 -17.48 -13.98
CA ASP A 174 15.58 -18.28 -12.77
C ASP A 174 14.45 -17.66 -11.91
N PRO A 175 13.41 -18.43 -11.54
CA PRO A 175 12.26 -17.91 -10.79
C PRO A 175 12.62 -17.36 -9.41
N ILE A 176 13.54 -18.00 -8.69
CA ILE A 176 13.91 -17.59 -7.33
C ILE A 176 14.76 -16.32 -7.37
N ALA A 177 15.76 -16.24 -8.26
CA ALA A 177 16.57 -15.04 -8.43
C ALA A 177 15.71 -13.84 -8.88
N THR A 178 14.75 -14.07 -9.78
CA THR A 178 13.80 -13.05 -10.24
C THR A 178 12.90 -12.59 -9.08
N GLY A 179 12.41 -13.53 -8.25
CA GLY A 179 11.62 -13.22 -7.06
C GLY A 179 12.41 -12.44 -6.01
N ILE A 180 13.64 -12.82 -5.70
CA ILE A 180 14.49 -12.08 -4.75
C ILE A 180 14.75 -10.67 -5.27
N GLN A 181 15.07 -10.51 -6.56
CA GLN A 181 15.30 -9.19 -7.13
C GLN A 181 14.04 -8.32 -7.11
N GLY A 182 12.88 -8.89 -7.46
CA GLY A 182 11.58 -8.22 -7.42
C GLY A 182 11.22 -7.78 -6.00
N PHE A 183 11.32 -8.70 -5.05
CA PHE A 183 11.07 -8.42 -3.63
C PHE A 183 12.03 -7.36 -3.08
N MET A 184 13.31 -7.40 -3.45
CA MET A 184 14.26 -6.34 -3.08
C MET A 184 13.87 -4.98 -3.64
N TYR A 185 13.13 -4.92 -4.76
CA TYR A 185 12.51 -3.69 -5.26
C TYR A 185 11.29 -3.27 -4.45
N ASP A 186 10.38 -4.20 -4.17
CA ASP A 186 9.12 -3.93 -3.50
C ASP A 186 9.24 -3.67 -1.99
N ILE A 187 10.17 -4.32 -1.28
CA ILE A 187 10.33 -4.18 0.18
C ILE A 187 10.50 -2.73 0.66
N ARG A 188 10.88 -1.81 -0.23
CA ARG A 188 10.92 -0.37 0.04
C ARG A 188 9.55 0.22 0.37
N THR A 189 8.46 -0.41 -0.09
CA THR A 189 7.10 0.03 0.22
C THR A 189 6.64 -0.45 1.60
N ALA A 190 7.35 -1.38 2.24
CA ALA A 190 7.00 -1.93 3.56
C ALA A 190 7.07 -0.91 4.71
N ILE A 191 7.61 0.29 4.48
CA ILE A 191 7.54 1.40 5.45
C ILE A 191 6.15 2.02 5.54
N LEU A 192 5.35 2.00 4.46
CA LEU A 192 4.04 2.66 4.42
C LEU A 192 3.06 2.16 5.49
N PRO A 193 2.91 0.84 5.73
CA PRO A 193 2.06 0.32 6.80
C PRO A 193 2.35 0.94 8.16
N PHE A 194 3.62 1.02 8.54
CA PHE A 194 4.03 1.67 9.79
C PHE A 194 3.66 3.15 9.79
N MET A 195 3.85 3.84 8.67
CA MET A 195 3.50 5.26 8.54
C MET A 195 1.99 5.50 8.66
N PHE A 196 1.12 4.59 8.20
CA PHE A 196 -0.34 4.72 8.43
C PHE A 196 -0.72 4.64 9.90
N ILE A 197 0.01 3.83 10.68
CA ILE A 197 -0.21 3.68 12.12
C ILE A 197 0.28 4.94 12.87
N PHE A 198 1.46 5.44 12.52
CA PHE A 198 2.06 6.60 13.20
C PHE A 198 1.57 7.96 12.69
N ASN A 199 1.07 8.02 11.46
CA ASN A 199 0.50 9.22 10.85
C ASN A 199 -0.76 8.88 10.04
N SER A 200 -1.90 8.92 10.71
CA SER A 200 -3.21 8.69 10.07
C SER A 200 -3.63 9.79 9.09
N ASP A 201 -2.90 10.92 9.00
CA ASP A 201 -3.16 11.93 7.97
C ASP A 201 -2.96 11.35 6.56
N LEU A 202 -2.04 10.38 6.40
CA LEU A 202 -1.76 9.72 5.13
C LEU A 202 -2.96 8.98 4.55
N ILE A 203 -3.87 8.52 5.41
CA ILE A 203 -5.11 7.85 5.01
C ILE A 203 -6.31 8.81 5.03
N LEU A 204 -6.03 10.12 5.12
CA LEU A 204 -7.03 11.20 5.18
C LEU A 204 -8.01 11.06 6.36
N HIS A 205 -7.58 10.42 7.45
CA HIS A 205 -8.42 10.23 8.63
C HIS A 205 -8.67 11.59 9.31
N ASN A 206 -9.95 11.95 9.48
CA ASN A 206 -10.40 13.25 10.00
C ASN A 206 -9.93 14.48 9.20
N ILE A 207 -9.58 14.32 7.92
CA ILE A 207 -9.20 15.43 7.03
C ILE A 207 -10.37 15.75 6.10
N THR A 208 -11.01 16.89 6.34
CA THR A 208 -12.19 17.33 5.59
C THR A 208 -11.88 18.37 4.52
N SER A 209 -10.69 18.98 4.54
CA SER A 209 -10.31 20.04 3.61
C SER A 209 -9.50 19.51 2.43
N TRP A 210 -9.97 19.83 1.21
CA TRP A 210 -9.29 19.47 -0.04
C TRP A 210 -7.84 20.00 -0.13
N PRO A 211 -7.55 21.27 0.23
CA PRO A 211 -6.17 21.77 0.18
C PRO A 211 -5.22 21.00 1.10
N ALA A 212 -5.67 20.61 2.30
CA ALA A 212 -4.86 19.82 3.20
C ALA A 212 -4.63 18.40 2.66
N GLY A 213 -5.67 17.77 2.11
CA GLY A 213 -5.53 16.44 1.48
C GLY A 213 -4.54 16.44 0.32
N LEU A 214 -4.60 17.46 -0.56
CA LEU A 214 -3.66 17.62 -1.67
C LEU A 214 -2.23 17.89 -1.19
N LEU A 215 -2.07 18.69 -0.13
CA LEU A 215 -0.77 18.94 0.48
C LEU A 215 -0.17 17.64 1.04
N ILE A 216 -0.95 16.88 1.82
CA ILE A 216 -0.51 15.60 2.39
C ILE A 216 -0.13 14.62 1.28
N PHE A 217 -0.95 14.51 0.23
CA PHE A 217 -0.66 13.68 -0.93
C PHE A 217 0.68 14.07 -1.58
N ALA A 218 0.87 15.36 -1.88
CA ALA A 218 2.11 15.84 -2.50
C ALA A 218 3.33 15.57 -1.60
N MET A 219 3.20 15.77 -0.28
CA MET A 219 4.28 15.53 0.66
C MET A 219 4.56 14.03 0.86
N ALA A 220 3.54 13.18 0.82
CA ALA A 220 3.69 11.72 0.85
C ALA A 220 4.42 11.22 -0.41
N CYS A 221 4.09 11.75 -1.60
CA CYS A 221 4.82 11.47 -2.83
C CYS A 221 6.29 11.87 -2.72
N MET A 222 6.57 13.08 -2.21
CA MET A 222 7.95 13.55 -2.00
C MET A 222 8.69 12.72 -0.94
N GLY A 223 8.04 12.34 0.15
CA GLY A 223 8.62 11.50 1.21
C GLY A 223 8.97 10.11 0.70
N ASN A 224 8.08 9.48 -0.07
CA ASN A 224 8.33 8.19 -0.72
C ASN A 224 9.42 8.28 -1.78
N PHE A 225 9.47 9.38 -2.55
CA PHE A 225 10.54 9.62 -3.51
C PHE A 225 11.90 9.77 -2.82
N ALA A 226 11.98 10.48 -1.69
CA ALA A 226 13.17 10.56 -0.85
C ALA A 226 13.58 9.18 -0.31
N PHE A 227 12.60 8.36 0.10
CA PHE A 227 12.85 7.01 0.63
C PHE A 227 13.37 6.05 -0.44
N ALA A 228 12.74 6.06 -1.62
CA ALA A 228 13.19 5.31 -2.78
C ALA A 228 14.61 5.73 -3.17
N SER A 229 14.88 7.04 -3.20
CA SER A 229 16.20 7.58 -3.49
C SER A 229 17.26 7.11 -2.47
N ALA A 230 16.93 7.12 -1.18
CA ALA A 230 17.80 6.64 -0.10
C ALA A 230 18.16 5.16 -0.28
N THR A 231 17.15 4.33 -0.50
CA THR A 231 17.26 2.86 -0.55
C THR A 231 17.74 2.32 -1.91
N GLN A 232 17.59 3.08 -3.00
CA GLN A 232 18.17 2.77 -4.31
C GLN A 232 19.63 3.25 -4.42
N GLY A 233 20.05 4.17 -3.53
CA GLY A 233 21.39 4.74 -3.56
C GLY A 233 21.60 5.75 -4.69
N TRP A 234 20.52 6.31 -5.24
CA TRP A 234 20.56 7.29 -6.32
C TRP A 234 19.42 8.30 -6.21
N LEU A 235 19.71 9.59 -6.42
CA LEU A 235 18.70 10.64 -6.59
C LEU A 235 18.94 11.39 -7.91
N VAL A 236 19.95 12.26 -7.96
CA VAL A 236 20.47 12.91 -9.19
C VAL A 236 21.81 12.28 -9.59
N ALA A 237 22.61 11.93 -8.59
CA ALA A 237 23.86 11.20 -8.71
C ALA A 237 23.88 10.06 -7.68
N LYS A 238 24.89 9.18 -7.76
CA LYS A 238 25.11 8.13 -6.76
C LYS A 238 25.22 8.75 -5.36
N ASN A 239 24.40 8.26 -4.44
CA ASN A 239 24.35 8.76 -3.07
C ASN A 239 25.66 8.44 -2.34
N ARG A 240 26.13 9.40 -1.55
CA ARG A 240 27.22 9.16 -0.59
C ARG A 240 26.66 8.65 0.73
N PHE A 241 27.49 7.97 1.53
CA PHE A 241 27.06 7.39 2.82
C PHE A 241 26.43 8.42 3.77
N TYR A 242 26.91 9.67 3.75
CA TYR A 242 26.36 10.73 4.59
C TYR A 242 25.05 11.33 4.06
N GLU A 243 24.70 11.15 2.78
CA GLU A 243 23.43 11.63 2.21
C GLU A 243 22.26 10.71 2.60
N LEU A 244 22.55 9.44 2.86
CA LEU A 244 21.58 8.44 3.30
C LEU A 244 20.80 8.88 4.56
N PRO A 245 21.44 9.23 5.69
CA PRO A 245 20.71 9.65 6.88
C PRO A 245 19.89 10.93 6.65
N PHE A 246 20.34 11.86 5.80
CA PHE A 246 19.56 13.07 5.50
C PHE A 246 18.35 12.78 4.60
N LEU A 247 18.46 11.85 3.64
CA LEU A 247 17.31 11.43 2.83
C LEU A 247 16.29 10.68 3.69
N LEU A 248 16.74 9.80 4.59
CA LEU A 248 15.86 9.12 5.54
C LEU A 248 15.21 10.10 6.52
N ALA A 249 15.94 11.11 6.99
CA ALA A 249 15.39 12.19 7.79
C ALA A 249 14.33 13.00 7.01
N ALA A 250 14.60 13.33 5.74
CA ALA A 250 13.62 13.98 4.88
C ALA A 250 12.35 13.13 4.71
N THR A 251 12.48 11.83 4.46
CA THR A 251 11.35 10.89 4.45
C THR A 251 10.57 10.95 5.75
N PHE A 252 11.25 10.84 6.90
CA PHE A 252 10.59 10.85 8.21
C PHE A 252 9.85 12.17 8.47
N ILE A 253 10.46 13.32 8.16
CA ILE A 253 9.82 14.64 8.33
C ILE A 253 8.61 14.80 7.40
N LEU A 254 8.71 14.35 6.15
CA LEU A 254 7.64 14.48 5.14
C LEU A 254 6.50 13.49 5.37
N MET A 255 6.79 12.28 5.87
CA MET A 255 5.77 11.27 6.16
C MET A 255 5.18 11.39 7.57
N ARG A 256 5.91 11.97 8.52
CA ARG A 256 5.49 12.11 9.93
C ARG A 256 5.83 13.51 10.50
N PRO A 257 5.17 14.56 9.99
CA PRO A 257 5.40 15.94 10.45
C PRO A 257 4.98 16.16 11.91
N ASP A 258 4.05 15.37 12.44
CA ASP A 258 3.56 15.40 13.82
C ASP A 258 4.67 15.13 14.85
N ALA A 259 5.56 14.17 14.57
CA ALA A 259 6.67 13.83 15.46
C ALA A 259 7.68 14.97 15.56
N ILE A 260 7.96 15.62 14.44
CA ILE A 260 8.90 16.75 14.41
C ILE A 260 8.29 17.97 15.10
N ALA A 261 6.99 18.21 14.89
CA ALA A 261 6.27 19.27 15.58
C ALA A 261 6.30 19.07 17.10
N SER A 262 6.09 17.84 17.59
CA SER A 262 6.13 17.54 19.02
C SER A 262 7.54 17.71 19.61
N TRP A 263 8.59 17.26 18.92
CA TRP A 263 9.98 17.45 19.35
C TRP A 263 10.41 18.92 19.39
N LEU A 264 9.90 19.74 18.48
CA LEU A 264 10.17 21.18 18.43
C LEU A 264 9.24 22.02 19.32
N GLY A 265 8.31 21.39 20.05
CA GLY A 265 7.33 22.09 20.89
C GLY A 265 6.33 22.94 20.11
N VAL A 266 6.15 22.67 18.82
CA VAL A 266 5.21 23.38 17.95
C VAL A 266 3.81 22.82 18.15
N ALA A 267 2.81 23.70 18.25
CA ALA A 267 1.41 23.30 18.34
C ALA A 267 1.02 22.34 17.20
N HIS A 268 0.27 21.30 17.51
CA HIS A 268 -0.10 20.23 16.56
C HIS A 268 -0.85 20.77 15.32
N GLU A 269 -1.56 21.89 15.44
CA GLU A 269 -2.22 22.57 14.33
C GLU A 269 -1.24 23.10 13.26
N LYS A 270 -0.01 23.42 13.68
CA LYS A 270 1.05 23.91 12.79
C LYS A 270 1.96 22.80 12.28
N ARG A 271 1.57 21.52 12.42
CA ARG A 271 2.38 20.37 11.95
C ARG A 271 2.75 20.47 10.47
N PHE A 272 1.88 21.00 9.63
CA PHE A 272 2.15 21.16 8.19
C PHE A 272 3.33 22.08 7.86
N TRP A 273 3.71 22.98 8.78
CA TRP A 273 4.91 23.82 8.60
C TRP A 273 6.20 23.00 8.63
N MET A 274 6.18 21.82 9.27
CA MET A 274 7.35 20.93 9.31
C MET A 274 7.69 20.36 7.94
N TYR A 275 6.73 20.32 7.01
CA TYR A 275 7.01 19.95 5.62
C TYR A 275 8.02 20.86 4.94
N LEU A 276 8.07 22.16 5.30
CA LEU A 276 9.08 23.07 4.77
C LEU A 276 10.50 22.64 5.18
N ILE A 277 10.66 22.12 6.39
CA ILE A 277 11.94 21.59 6.88
C ILE A 277 12.31 20.34 6.07
N GLY A 278 11.36 19.42 5.88
CA GLY A 278 11.58 18.20 5.09
C GLY A 278 11.96 18.51 3.64
N LEU A 279 11.26 19.45 3.01
CA LEU A 279 11.57 19.93 1.65
C LEU A 279 12.91 20.67 1.59
N ALA A 280 13.28 21.44 2.61
CA ALA A 280 14.57 22.10 2.68
C ALA A 280 15.71 21.07 2.76
N VAL A 281 15.59 20.07 3.63
CA VAL A 281 16.57 18.97 3.74
C VAL A 281 16.70 18.25 2.40
N PHE A 282 15.58 17.88 1.78
CA PHE A 282 15.57 17.24 0.47
C PHE A 282 16.20 18.12 -0.62
N GLY A 283 15.85 19.41 -0.66
CA GLY A 283 16.36 20.38 -1.62
C GLY A 283 17.86 20.63 -1.48
N VAL A 284 18.39 20.69 -0.26
CA VAL A 284 19.84 20.80 -0.02
C VAL A 284 20.58 19.60 -0.59
N ILE A 285 20.09 18.37 -0.36
CA ILE A 285 20.71 17.16 -0.91
C ILE A 285 20.67 17.18 -2.44
N PHE A 286 19.52 17.55 -3.00
CA PHE A 286 19.35 17.69 -4.45
C PHE A 286 20.36 18.67 -5.06
N LEU A 287 20.50 19.86 -4.46
CA LEU A 287 21.47 20.88 -4.89
C LEU A 287 22.91 20.41 -4.71
N MET A 288 23.23 19.67 -3.65
CA MET A 288 24.56 19.08 -3.45
C MET A 288 24.89 18.00 -4.47
N GLN A 289 23.89 17.30 -5.03
CA GLN A 289 24.09 16.30 -6.06
C GLN A 289 24.11 16.86 -7.48
N TRP A 290 23.52 18.03 -7.70
CA TRP A 290 23.44 18.68 -9.01
C TRP A 290 24.78 18.79 -9.74
N PRO A 291 25.91 19.21 -9.11
CA PRO A 291 27.21 19.28 -9.78
C PRO A 291 27.80 17.91 -10.15
N ARG A 292 27.32 16.84 -9.53
CA ARG A 292 27.78 15.45 -9.74
C ARG A 292 26.91 14.67 -10.72
N ARG A 293 25.91 15.32 -11.32
CA ARG A 293 25.04 14.68 -12.32
C ARG A 293 25.92 14.09 -13.43
N PRO A 294 25.69 12.83 -13.85
CA PRO A 294 26.36 12.28 -15.01
C PRO A 294 26.12 13.24 -16.18
N ARG A 295 27.19 13.83 -16.73
CA ARG A 295 27.09 14.54 -18.00
C ARG A 295 26.95 13.46 -19.07
N ASP A 296 25.92 13.57 -19.89
CA ASP A 296 25.72 12.68 -21.03
C ASP A 296 27.05 12.61 -21.80
N ALA A 297 27.58 11.40 -21.97
CA ALA A 297 28.67 11.19 -22.90
C ALA A 297 28.18 11.71 -24.26
N ALA A 298 28.92 12.62 -24.87
CA ALA A 298 28.65 13.04 -26.24
C ALA A 298 28.45 11.77 -27.08
N PRO A 299 27.41 11.69 -27.93
CA PRO A 299 27.21 10.52 -28.77
C PRO A 299 28.53 10.24 -29.49
N ALA A 300 29.05 9.03 -29.32
CA ALA A 300 30.26 8.60 -30.01
C ALA A 300 30.06 8.91 -31.50
N THR A 301 30.85 9.85 -32.01
CA THR A 301 30.83 10.22 -33.42
C THR A 301 31.23 8.99 -34.22
N ALA A 302 30.27 8.49 -35.00
CA ALA A 302 30.31 7.56 -36.13
C ALA A 302 31.49 6.58 -36.25
#